data_AF-L7FM62-F1
#
_entry.id   AF-L7FM62-F1
#
_cell.length_a   1.000
_cell.length_b   1.000
_cell.length_c   1.000
_cell.angle_alpha   90.00
_cell.angle_beta   90.00
_cell.angle_gamma   90.00
#
_symmetry.space_group_name_H-M   'P 1'
#
loop_
_entity.id
_entity.type
_entity.pdbx_description
1 polymer ?
#
loop_
_entity_poly.entity_id
_entity_poly.type
_entity_poly.pdbx_seq_one_letter_code
_entity_poly.pdbx_strand_id
1 'polypeptide(L)'
;MRNLIEIISPHETLEMEDFTLWACNMLSVHPKFIPTKYAWYIDKYLLSFCNIKTVFVSPKVETLPTKCFCDATKIISITIPSNVGFVENHCFCGCTNLEEINFGKNTCFDKWVTFANLFSLTKISLPTTLTKIKKFMFKNCWRLKNIDIQKNIVKIGDFAFQNCKFLTQVKIPENVSYIGIGCFKGCISLHIF
;
A
#
# COMPACT_ATOMS: atom_id res chain seq x y z
N MET A 1 -14.63 4.34 27.20
CA MET A 1 -14.24 4.94 25.90
C MET A 1 -13.32 6.11 26.18
N ARG A 2 -12.11 6.13 25.62
CA ARG A 2 -11.20 7.27 25.78
C ARG A 2 -11.53 8.29 24.69
N ASN A 3 -11.82 9.53 25.06
CA ASN A 3 -12.16 10.65 24.16
C ASN A 3 -10.93 11.24 23.44
N LEU A 4 -9.88 10.45 23.20
CA LEU A 4 -8.67 10.94 22.56
C LEU A 4 -8.92 11.08 21.05
N ILE A 5 -9.06 12.32 20.57
CA ILE A 5 -9.38 12.66 19.18
C ILE A 5 -8.13 13.05 18.39
N GLU A 6 -7.16 13.66 19.06
CA GLU A 6 -5.91 14.14 18.47
C GLU A 6 -4.72 13.92 19.40
N ILE A 7 -3.55 13.74 18.80
CA ILE A 7 -2.26 13.80 19.48
C ILE A 7 -1.45 14.87 18.76
N ILE A 8 -1.00 15.87 19.51
CA ILE A 8 -0.15 16.95 19.02
C ILE A 8 1.20 16.82 19.71
N SER A 9 2.27 16.81 18.93
CA SER A 9 3.64 16.77 19.44
C SER A 9 4.45 17.89 18.79
N PRO A 10 5.26 18.64 19.56
CA PRO A 10 6.21 19.60 18.99
C PRO A 10 7.36 18.88 18.26
N HIS A 11 7.56 17.60 18.54
CA HIS A 11 8.52 16.77 17.82
C HIS A 11 7.92 16.34 16.48
N GLU A 12 8.76 16.31 15.45
CA GLU A 12 8.37 15.91 14.11
C GLU A 12 7.72 14.52 14.05
N THR A 13 8.11 13.64 14.97
CA THR A 13 7.66 12.25 15.05
C THR A 13 7.55 11.79 16.50
N LEU A 14 6.60 10.91 16.80
CA LEU A 14 6.39 10.35 18.14
C LEU A 14 6.47 8.81 18.08
N GLU A 15 7.42 8.23 18.81
CA GLU A 15 7.50 6.77 19.02
C GLU A 15 6.52 6.36 20.11
N MET A 16 5.82 5.24 19.90
CA MET A 16 4.85 4.70 20.85
C MET A 16 5.04 3.20 20.99
N GLU A 17 4.89 2.71 22.22
CA GLU A 17 4.94 1.28 22.52
C GLU A 17 3.66 0.56 22.11
N ASP A 18 3.74 -0.77 22.06
CA ASP A 18 2.62 -1.67 21.81
C ASP A 18 1.42 -1.30 22.69
N PHE A 19 0.21 -1.33 22.12
CA PHE A 19 -1.05 -1.02 22.81
C PHE A 19 -1.22 0.42 23.35
N THR A 20 -0.28 1.35 23.14
CA THR A 20 -0.41 2.75 23.59
C THR A 20 -1.74 3.39 23.16
N LEU A 21 -2.20 3.07 21.95
CA LEU A 21 -3.44 3.62 21.35
C LEU A 21 -4.55 2.58 21.20
N TRP A 22 -4.49 1.50 22.00
CA TRP A 22 -5.54 0.50 22.01
C TRP A 22 -6.89 1.11 22.40
N ALA A 23 -7.92 0.83 21.60
CA ALA A 23 -9.29 1.34 21.75
C ALA A 23 -9.44 2.89 21.67
N CYS A 24 -8.45 3.60 21.11
CA CYS A 24 -8.55 5.03 20.78
C CYS A 24 -9.37 5.27 19.50
N ASN A 25 -10.62 4.81 19.47
CA ASN A 25 -11.44 4.73 18.26
C ASN A 25 -11.80 6.10 17.64
N MET A 26 -11.66 7.17 18.42
CA MET A 26 -11.93 8.55 17.99
C MET A 26 -10.68 9.26 17.46
N LEU A 27 -9.48 8.67 17.62
CA LEU A 27 -8.24 9.29 17.20
C LEU A 27 -8.23 9.42 15.68
N SER A 28 -8.14 10.65 15.20
CA SER A 28 -8.17 10.99 13.77
C SER A 28 -6.95 11.78 13.31
N VAL A 29 -6.17 12.32 14.26
CA VAL A 29 -4.95 13.11 14.02
C VAL A 29 -3.79 12.52 14.84
N HIS A 30 -2.67 12.20 14.20
CA HIS A 30 -1.45 11.66 14.83
C HIS A 30 -0.19 12.34 14.28
N PRO A 31 0.83 12.66 15.11
CA PRO A 31 2.00 13.45 14.70
C PRO A 31 3.05 12.64 13.92
N LYS A 32 2.64 11.98 12.83
CA LYS A 32 3.42 11.07 11.96
C LYS A 32 3.69 9.70 12.59
N PHE A 33 3.81 8.70 11.73
CA PHE A 33 3.91 7.29 12.12
C PHE A 33 5.36 6.79 11.97
N ILE A 34 5.87 6.15 13.03
CA ILE A 34 7.15 5.43 13.02
C ILE A 34 6.84 3.95 13.28
N PRO A 35 6.85 3.08 12.24
CA PRO A 35 6.92 1.65 12.47
C PRO A 35 8.28 1.32 13.10
N THR A 36 8.23 0.62 14.21
CA THR A 36 9.41 0.16 14.95
C THR A 36 10.04 -1.05 14.25
N LYS A 37 11.38 -1.19 14.29
CA LYS A 37 12.13 -2.31 13.65
C LYS A 37 11.64 -3.70 14.08
N TYR A 38 10.99 -3.78 15.25
CA TYR A 38 10.49 -5.02 15.85
C TYR A 38 8.97 -5.05 15.97
N ALA A 39 8.25 -4.15 15.30
CA ALA A 39 6.81 -4.05 15.38
C ALA A 39 6.12 -5.19 14.61
N TRP A 40 6.05 -6.37 15.22
CA TRP A 40 5.17 -7.45 14.73
C TRP A 40 3.70 -7.16 15.06
N TYR A 41 3.43 -6.26 16.03
CA TYR A 41 2.08 -5.94 16.52
C TYR A 41 1.80 -4.44 16.83
N ILE A 42 2.83 -3.61 17.07
CA ILE A 42 2.71 -2.20 17.52
C ILE A 42 1.81 -1.38 16.58
N ASP A 43 1.86 -1.71 15.29
CA ASP A 43 1.30 -0.87 14.23
C ASP A 43 -0.08 -1.31 13.76
N LYS A 44 -0.43 -2.59 13.95
CA LYS A 44 -1.72 -3.11 13.51
C LYS A 44 -2.85 -2.39 14.24
N TYR A 45 -2.67 -2.06 15.51
CA TYR A 45 -3.72 -1.51 16.35
C TYR A 45 -3.96 -0.02 16.16
N LEU A 46 -2.91 0.77 15.91
CA LEU A 46 -3.05 2.17 15.52
C LEU A 46 -4.01 2.29 14.33
N LEU A 47 -3.79 1.46 13.31
CA LEU A 47 -4.49 1.55 12.04
C LEU A 47 -5.82 0.79 12.01
N SER A 48 -5.93 -0.29 12.79
CA SER A 48 -7.16 -1.09 12.86
C SER A 48 -8.22 -0.46 13.75
N PHE A 49 -7.82 0.27 14.81
CA PHE A 49 -8.76 0.83 15.77
C PHE A 49 -8.97 2.34 15.64
N CYS A 50 -7.97 3.12 15.21
CA CYS A 50 -8.13 4.57 15.09
C CYS A 50 -8.83 4.96 13.78
N ASN A 51 -9.45 6.13 13.76
CA ASN A 51 -10.10 6.71 12.58
C ASN A 51 -9.10 7.53 11.73
N ILE A 52 -7.86 7.08 11.64
CA ILE A 52 -6.80 7.76 10.90
C ILE A 52 -7.01 7.53 9.41
N LYS A 53 -7.24 8.63 8.68
CA LYS A 53 -7.48 8.63 7.23
C LYS A 53 -6.22 8.84 6.41
N THR A 54 -5.25 9.58 6.95
CA THR A 54 -4.03 9.94 6.22
C THR A 54 -2.82 9.55 7.05
N VAL A 55 -1.87 8.87 6.42
CA VAL A 55 -0.61 8.46 7.06
C VAL A 55 0.58 9.07 6.36
N PHE A 56 1.45 9.71 7.15
CA PHE A 56 2.78 10.16 6.74
C PHE A 56 3.82 9.31 7.46
N VAL A 57 4.58 8.52 6.70
CA VAL A 57 5.67 7.69 7.24
C VAL A 57 6.86 8.60 7.54
N SER A 58 7.48 8.41 8.72
CA SER A 58 8.65 9.19 9.14
C SER A 58 9.87 9.03 8.21
N PRO A 59 10.64 10.10 7.96
CA PRO A 59 11.92 10.03 7.25
C PRO A 59 13.02 9.23 7.95
N LYS A 60 12.82 8.81 9.20
CA LYS A 60 13.76 7.95 9.94
C LYS A 60 13.54 6.45 9.68
N VAL A 61 12.47 6.10 8.97
CA VAL A 61 12.07 4.72 8.72
C VAL A 61 12.78 4.22 7.49
N GLU A 62 13.58 3.17 7.64
CA GLU A 62 14.30 2.57 6.50
C GLU A 62 13.49 1.45 5.85
N THR A 63 12.69 0.72 6.65
CA THR A 63 11.92 -0.44 6.20
C THR A 63 10.49 -0.38 6.72
N LEU A 64 9.53 -0.68 5.85
CA LEU A 64 8.14 -0.95 6.21
C LEU A 64 7.97 -2.46 6.43
N PRO A 65 7.75 -2.92 7.68
CA PRO A 65 7.71 -4.35 8.01
C PRO A 65 6.54 -5.11 7.38
N THR A 66 6.66 -6.43 7.40
CA THR A 66 5.63 -7.34 6.89
C THR A 66 4.27 -7.03 7.52
N LYS A 67 3.24 -6.84 6.67
CA LYS A 67 1.86 -6.56 7.07
C LYS A 67 1.63 -5.26 7.88
N CYS A 68 2.55 -4.30 7.86
CA CYS A 68 2.43 -3.08 8.68
C CYS A 68 1.11 -2.30 8.54
N PHE A 69 0.58 -2.14 7.32
CA PHE A 69 -0.71 -1.50 7.05
C PHE A 69 -1.80 -2.52 6.67
N CYS A 70 -1.59 -3.83 6.88
CA CYS A 70 -2.52 -4.86 6.42
C CYS A 70 -3.88 -4.70 7.11
N ASP A 71 -4.95 -4.74 6.31
CA ASP A 71 -6.34 -4.53 6.75
C ASP A 71 -6.59 -3.19 7.46
N ALA A 72 -5.74 -2.18 7.24
CA ALA A 72 -5.96 -0.82 7.68
C ALA A 72 -7.09 -0.15 6.86
N THR A 73 -8.32 -0.56 7.12
CA THR A 73 -9.51 -0.20 6.32
C THR A 73 -9.93 1.27 6.46
N LYS A 74 -9.36 2.04 7.39
CA LYS A 74 -9.68 3.47 7.58
C LYS A 74 -8.79 4.42 6.80
N ILE A 75 -7.61 3.97 6.37
CA ILE A 75 -6.65 4.80 5.63
C ILE A 75 -7.18 5.03 4.21
N ILE A 76 -7.15 6.30 3.79
CA ILE A 76 -7.50 6.80 2.46
C ILE A 76 -6.24 7.16 1.67
N SER A 77 -5.19 7.68 2.31
CA SER A 77 -3.93 7.99 1.64
C SER A 77 -2.71 7.72 2.51
N ILE A 78 -1.63 7.28 1.86
CA ILE A 78 -0.32 7.10 2.50
C ILE A 78 0.80 7.70 1.66
N THR A 79 1.70 8.41 2.34
CA THR A 79 2.95 8.92 1.74
C THR A 79 4.15 8.22 2.38
N ILE A 80 4.94 7.55 1.53
CA ILE A 80 6.15 6.83 1.87
C ILE A 80 7.33 7.67 1.36
N PRO A 81 8.19 8.21 2.25
CA PRO A 81 9.28 9.08 1.84
C PRO A 81 10.45 8.30 1.20
N SER A 82 11.35 9.02 0.53
CA SER A 82 12.44 8.42 -0.27
C SER A 82 13.51 7.65 0.50
N ASN A 83 13.60 7.86 1.81
CA ASN A 83 14.47 7.13 2.74
C ASN A 83 13.96 5.72 3.05
N VAL A 84 12.68 5.42 2.81
CA VAL A 84 12.15 4.06 2.98
C VAL A 84 12.68 3.23 1.81
N GLY A 85 13.80 2.56 2.07
CA GLY A 85 14.50 1.73 1.10
C GLY A 85 13.78 0.42 0.84
N PHE A 86 13.00 -0.09 1.79
CA PHE A 86 12.40 -1.42 1.66
C PHE A 86 10.96 -1.49 2.17
N VAL A 87 10.09 -2.15 1.42
CA VAL A 87 8.72 -2.48 1.81
C VAL A 87 8.56 -3.99 1.76
N GLU A 88 8.30 -4.57 2.93
CA GLU A 88 8.17 -6.01 3.10
C GLU A 88 6.79 -6.56 2.67
N ASN A 89 6.62 -7.85 2.89
CA ASN A 89 5.52 -8.65 2.39
C ASN A 89 4.16 -8.17 2.90
N HIS A 90 3.18 -8.12 2.01
CA HIS A 90 1.77 -7.83 2.34
C HIS A 90 1.50 -6.54 3.13
N CYS A 91 2.41 -5.56 3.17
CA CYS A 91 2.21 -4.40 4.04
C CYS A 91 0.92 -3.62 3.71
N PHE A 92 0.45 -3.55 2.46
CA PHE A 92 -0.79 -2.84 2.08
C PHE A 92 -1.97 -3.75 1.76
N CYS A 93 -1.90 -5.05 2.06
CA CYS A 93 -2.98 -5.96 1.71
C CYS A 93 -4.26 -5.59 2.47
N GLY A 94 -5.39 -5.46 1.78
CA GLY A 94 -6.68 -5.25 2.43
C GLY A 94 -6.95 -3.84 2.98
N CYS A 95 -6.14 -2.82 2.66
CA CYS A 95 -6.50 -1.43 2.94
C CYS A 95 -7.66 -0.98 2.04
N THR A 96 -8.88 -1.41 2.34
CA THR A 96 -10.02 -1.33 1.41
C THR A 96 -10.39 0.08 0.98
N ASN A 97 -10.14 1.09 1.83
CA ASN A 97 -10.44 2.50 1.56
C ASN A 97 -9.25 3.29 1.00
N LEU A 98 -8.09 2.66 0.81
CA LEU A 98 -6.88 3.35 0.34
C LEU A 98 -7.05 3.74 -1.14
N GLU A 99 -7.09 5.04 -1.40
CA GLU A 99 -7.30 5.65 -2.73
C GLU A 99 -5.98 6.01 -3.42
N GLU A 100 -4.95 6.35 -2.65
CA GLU A 100 -3.65 6.84 -3.14
C GLU A 100 -2.48 6.31 -2.30
N ILE A 101 -1.43 5.86 -2.98
CA ILE A 101 -0.15 5.47 -2.39
C ILE A 101 0.96 6.22 -3.13
N ASN A 102 1.70 7.05 -2.39
CA ASN A 102 2.82 7.80 -2.93
C ASN A 102 4.14 7.19 -2.44
N PHE A 103 4.91 6.58 -3.35
CA PHE A 103 6.23 6.01 -3.06
C PHE A 103 7.34 7.03 -3.28
N GLY A 104 8.38 6.94 -2.45
CA GLY A 104 9.63 7.64 -2.66
C GLY A 104 10.44 7.05 -3.83
N LYS A 105 11.35 7.84 -4.40
CA LYS A 105 12.08 7.51 -5.65
C LYS A 105 12.86 6.19 -5.62
N ASN A 106 13.22 5.66 -4.44
CA ASN A 106 14.10 4.50 -4.28
C ASN A 106 13.45 3.33 -3.54
N THR A 107 12.13 3.34 -3.35
CA THR A 107 11.46 2.28 -2.60
C THR A 107 11.62 0.93 -3.30
N CYS A 108 12.20 -0.07 -2.62
CA CYS A 108 12.31 -1.45 -3.09
C CYS A 108 11.29 -2.36 -2.40
N PHE A 109 10.98 -3.51 -3.00
CA PHE A 109 9.95 -4.42 -2.48
C PHE A 109 10.44 -5.85 -2.28
N ASP A 110 10.01 -6.46 -1.18
CA ASP A 110 10.24 -7.87 -0.91
C ASP A 110 9.38 -8.79 -1.80
N LYS A 111 9.76 -10.07 -1.87
CA LYS A 111 9.26 -11.11 -2.78
C LYS A 111 7.73 -11.23 -2.83
N TRP A 112 7.03 -11.01 -1.72
CA TRP A 112 5.58 -11.19 -1.59
C TRP A 112 4.83 -9.89 -1.29
N VAL A 113 5.38 -8.74 -1.71
CA VAL A 113 4.59 -7.49 -1.73
C VAL A 113 3.29 -7.69 -2.51
N THR A 114 2.18 -7.21 -1.95
CA THR A 114 0.89 -7.20 -2.63
C THR A 114 0.12 -5.94 -2.27
N PHE A 115 -0.56 -5.41 -3.28
CA PHE A 115 -1.57 -4.36 -3.23
C PHE A 115 -2.96 -4.99 -3.45
N ALA A 116 -3.15 -6.25 -3.07
CA ALA A 116 -4.43 -6.93 -3.20
C ALA A 116 -5.50 -6.34 -2.28
N ASN A 117 -6.74 -6.37 -2.75
CA ASN A 117 -7.94 -5.90 -2.05
C ASN A 117 -7.93 -4.40 -1.69
N LEU A 118 -7.21 -3.58 -2.46
CA LEU A 118 -7.33 -2.13 -2.38
C LEU A 118 -8.54 -1.66 -3.21
N PHE A 119 -9.74 -1.90 -2.68
CA PHE A 119 -10.99 -1.69 -3.42
C PHE A 119 -11.17 -0.25 -3.90
N SER A 120 -10.66 0.72 -3.12
CA SER A 120 -10.76 2.15 -3.43
C SER A 120 -9.61 2.72 -4.26
N LEU A 121 -8.53 1.98 -4.49
CA LEU A 121 -7.34 2.49 -5.18
C LEU A 121 -7.70 2.89 -6.62
N THR A 122 -7.49 4.15 -6.97
CA THR A 122 -7.85 4.68 -8.31
C THR A 122 -6.65 4.78 -9.26
N LYS A 123 -5.46 5.05 -8.69
CA LYS A 123 -4.19 5.20 -9.39
C LYS A 123 -3.05 4.72 -8.48
N ILE A 124 -1.97 4.24 -9.09
CA ILE A 124 -0.72 3.95 -8.37
C ILE A 124 0.47 4.17 -9.30
N SER A 125 1.47 4.88 -8.81
CA SER A 125 2.75 5.07 -9.50
C SER A 125 3.75 4.06 -8.94
N LEU A 126 4.10 3.04 -9.72
CA LEU A 126 5.07 2.04 -9.27
C LEU A 126 6.48 2.67 -9.19
N PRO A 127 7.35 2.26 -8.24
CA PRO A 127 8.75 2.69 -8.23
C PRO A 127 9.57 1.98 -9.30
N THR A 128 10.58 2.67 -9.84
CA THR A 128 11.49 2.23 -10.91
C THR A 128 12.45 1.10 -10.52
N THR A 129 12.41 0.69 -9.25
CA THR A 129 13.14 -0.46 -8.72
C THR A 129 12.39 -1.78 -8.98
N LEU A 130 11.08 -1.73 -9.24
CA LEU A 130 10.25 -2.91 -9.42
C LEU A 130 10.48 -3.54 -10.79
N THR A 131 10.98 -4.79 -10.83
CA THR A 131 11.26 -5.52 -12.09
C THR A 131 10.17 -6.51 -12.49
N LYS A 132 9.21 -6.79 -11.60
CA LYS A 132 8.14 -7.77 -11.82
C LYS A 132 6.84 -7.31 -11.17
N ILE A 133 5.73 -7.38 -11.89
CA ILE A 133 4.39 -7.35 -11.29
C ILE A 133 4.10 -8.77 -10.83
N LYS A 134 3.93 -8.96 -9.52
CA LYS A 134 3.86 -10.29 -8.90
C LYS A 134 2.46 -10.91 -9.02
N LYS A 135 2.39 -12.22 -8.74
CA LYS A 135 1.14 -12.96 -8.63
C LYS A 135 0.21 -12.27 -7.63
N PHE A 136 -1.04 -12.03 -8.02
CA PHE A 136 -2.07 -11.33 -7.23
C PHE A 136 -1.76 -9.88 -6.82
N MET A 137 -0.72 -9.23 -7.36
CA MET A 137 -0.22 -7.95 -6.84
C MET A 137 -1.28 -6.84 -6.79
N PHE A 138 -2.21 -6.78 -7.74
CA PHE A 138 -3.33 -5.84 -7.78
C PHE A 138 -4.68 -6.56 -7.81
N LYS A 139 -4.75 -7.79 -7.28
CA LYS A 139 -6.00 -8.55 -7.26
C LYS A 139 -7.07 -7.75 -6.50
N ASN A 140 -8.27 -7.67 -7.08
CA ASN A 140 -9.42 -6.95 -6.55
C ASN A 140 -9.21 -5.44 -6.36
N CYS A 141 -8.27 -4.78 -7.04
CA CYS A 141 -8.23 -3.32 -7.09
C CYS A 141 -9.36 -2.79 -7.99
N TRP A 142 -10.61 -2.88 -7.52
CA TRP A 142 -11.80 -2.71 -8.34
C TRP A 142 -11.82 -1.35 -9.05
N ARG A 143 -11.50 -0.28 -8.34
CA ARG A 143 -11.53 1.11 -8.84
C ARG A 143 -10.27 1.55 -9.58
N LEU A 144 -9.26 0.69 -9.73
CA LEU A 144 -8.03 1.04 -10.45
C LEU A 144 -8.36 1.23 -11.92
N LYS A 145 -8.25 2.47 -12.42
CA LYS A 145 -8.66 2.80 -13.79
C LYS A 145 -7.55 2.62 -14.80
N ASN A 146 -6.35 3.02 -14.42
CA ASN A 146 -5.17 2.97 -15.27
C ASN A 146 -3.97 2.58 -14.42
N ILE A 147 -3.01 1.89 -15.03
CA ILE A 147 -1.71 1.63 -14.42
C ILE A 147 -0.61 1.78 -15.47
N ASP A 148 0.44 2.53 -15.11
CA ASP A 148 1.63 2.64 -15.93
C ASP A 148 2.58 1.49 -15.57
N ILE A 149 2.73 0.53 -16.49
CA ILE A 149 3.68 -0.57 -16.35
C ILE A 149 5.02 -0.07 -16.90
N GLN A 150 6.00 0.05 -16.01
CA GLN A 150 7.28 0.66 -16.36
C GLN A 150 8.15 -0.23 -17.25
N LYS A 151 9.03 0.41 -18.04
CA LYS A 151 9.91 -0.24 -19.03
C LYS A 151 10.85 -1.31 -18.47
N ASN A 152 11.14 -1.27 -17.18
CA ASN A 152 12.01 -2.22 -16.47
C ASN A 152 11.27 -3.49 -16.00
N ILE A 153 9.94 -3.55 -16.16
CA ILE A 153 9.16 -4.74 -15.85
C ILE A 153 9.39 -5.80 -16.93
N VAL A 154 9.84 -6.99 -16.52
CA VAL A 154 10.08 -8.13 -17.43
C VAL A 154 9.02 -9.22 -17.32
N LYS A 155 8.22 -9.22 -16.24
CA LYS A 155 7.23 -10.27 -15.95
C LYS A 155 6.00 -9.71 -15.25
N ILE A 156 4.82 -10.15 -15.70
CA ILE A 156 3.53 -9.93 -15.05
C ILE A 156 2.98 -11.28 -14.60
N GLY A 157 2.75 -11.46 -13.29
CA GLY A 157 2.41 -12.74 -12.69
C GLY A 157 0.95 -13.16 -12.85
N ASP A 158 0.65 -14.40 -12.45
CA ASP A 158 -0.69 -14.96 -12.48
C ASP A 158 -1.68 -14.10 -11.70
N PHE A 159 -2.86 -13.87 -12.28
CA PHE A 159 -3.95 -13.13 -11.64
C PHE A 159 -3.53 -11.75 -11.11
N ALA A 160 -2.46 -11.14 -11.65
CA ALA A 160 -1.89 -9.89 -11.16
C ALA A 160 -2.92 -8.76 -11.07
N PHE A 161 -3.82 -8.66 -12.05
CA PHE A 161 -4.90 -7.67 -12.12
C PHE A 161 -6.28 -8.32 -12.04
N GLN A 162 -6.39 -9.51 -11.44
CA GLN A 162 -7.68 -10.20 -11.35
C GLN A 162 -8.73 -9.29 -10.70
N ASN A 163 -9.90 -9.17 -11.33
CA ASN A 163 -11.02 -8.35 -10.91
C ASN A 163 -10.73 -6.84 -10.81
N CYS A 164 -9.74 -6.28 -11.49
CA CYS A 164 -9.63 -4.83 -11.66
C CYS A 164 -10.73 -4.33 -12.61
N LYS A 165 -11.98 -4.30 -12.13
CA LYS A 165 -13.18 -4.14 -12.96
C LYS A 165 -13.18 -2.85 -13.79
N PHE A 166 -12.69 -1.75 -13.23
CA PHE A 166 -12.65 -0.44 -13.88
C PHE A 166 -11.34 -0.16 -14.62
N LEU A 167 -10.42 -1.13 -14.73
CA LEU A 167 -9.16 -0.97 -15.45
C LEU A 167 -9.46 -0.88 -16.94
N THR A 168 -9.32 0.31 -17.52
CA THR A 168 -9.70 0.59 -18.92
C THR A 168 -8.57 0.40 -19.90
N GLN A 169 -7.33 0.64 -19.47
CA GLN A 169 -6.15 0.58 -20.34
C GLN A 169 -4.95 0.00 -19.59
N VAL A 170 -4.19 -0.84 -20.28
CA VAL A 170 -2.90 -1.35 -19.84
C VAL A 170 -1.93 -1.32 -21.01
N LYS A 171 -0.90 -0.49 -20.93
CA LYS A 171 0.21 -0.51 -21.90
C LYS A 171 1.24 -1.53 -21.44
N ILE A 172 1.44 -2.59 -22.22
CA ILE A 172 2.47 -3.60 -21.94
C ILE A 172 3.80 -3.13 -22.55
N PRO A 173 4.88 -2.96 -21.76
CA PRO A 173 6.20 -2.64 -22.29
C PRO A 173 6.79 -3.77 -23.14
N GLU A 174 7.63 -3.40 -24.10
CA GLU A 174 8.33 -4.34 -25.00
C GLU A 174 9.20 -5.36 -24.26
N ASN A 175 9.70 -5.02 -23.08
CA ASN A 175 10.56 -5.89 -22.26
C ASN A 175 9.77 -6.99 -21.50
N VAL A 176 8.44 -6.96 -21.50
CA VAL A 176 7.63 -7.98 -20.82
C VAL A 176 7.64 -9.27 -21.63
N SER A 177 8.36 -10.27 -21.14
CA SER A 177 8.49 -11.57 -21.79
C SER A 177 7.51 -12.63 -21.27
N TYR A 178 6.70 -12.29 -20.26
CA TYR A 178 5.73 -13.21 -19.65
C TYR A 178 4.54 -12.47 -19.03
N ILE A 179 3.34 -12.96 -19.35
CA ILE A 179 2.07 -12.59 -18.72
C ILE A 179 1.41 -13.86 -18.18
N GLY A 180 1.12 -13.88 -16.88
CA GLY A 180 0.64 -15.05 -16.17
C GLY A 180 -0.82 -15.40 -16.42
N ILE A 181 -1.19 -16.61 -16.01
CA ILE A 181 -2.55 -17.13 -16.20
C ILE A 181 -3.58 -16.24 -15.51
N GLY A 182 -4.67 -15.92 -16.22
CA GLY A 182 -5.76 -15.11 -15.68
C GLY A 182 -5.34 -13.72 -15.21
N CYS A 183 -4.20 -13.18 -15.70
CA CYS A 183 -3.66 -11.88 -15.31
C CYS A 183 -4.75 -10.79 -15.28
N PHE A 184 -5.61 -10.74 -16.30
CA PHE A 184 -6.71 -9.78 -16.42
C PHE A 184 -8.11 -10.43 -16.23
N LYS A 185 -8.19 -11.57 -15.55
CA LYS A 185 -9.47 -12.26 -15.32
C LYS A 185 -10.43 -11.33 -14.56
N GLY A 186 -11.57 -11.01 -15.15
CA GLY A 186 -12.57 -10.12 -14.53
C GLY A 186 -12.30 -8.62 -14.70
N CYS A 187 -11.33 -8.22 -15.53
CA CYS A 187 -11.16 -6.83 -15.97
C CYS A 187 -12.20 -6.50 -17.06
N ILE A 188 -13.45 -6.28 -16.65
CA ILE A 188 -14.58 -6.14 -17.58
C ILE A 188 -14.56 -4.85 -18.42
N SER A 189 -13.86 -3.81 -17.95
CA SER A 189 -13.72 -2.54 -18.68
C SER A 189 -12.44 -2.44 -19.52
N LEU A 190 -11.60 -3.49 -19.53
CA LEU A 190 -10.32 -3.44 -20.24
C LEU A 190 -10.55 -3.59 -21.74
N HIS A 191 -10.28 -2.52 -22.47
CA HIS A 191 -10.30 -2.52 -23.93
C HIS A 191 -8.87 -2.74 -24.44
N ILE A 192 -8.71 -3.71 -25.34
CA ILE A 192 -7.44 -3.97 -26.02
C ILE A 192 -7.53 -3.25 -27.36
N PHE A 193 -6.66 -2.27 -27.60
CA PHE A 193 -6.38 -1.71 -28.91
C PHE A 193 -5.01 -2.21 -29.38
#